data_AF-A0A4Y3VX41-F1
#
_entry.id   AF-A0A4Y3VX41-F1
#
_cell.length_a   1.000
_cell.length_b   1.000
_cell.length_c   1.000
_cell.angle_alpha   90.00
_cell.angle_beta   90.00
_cell.angle_gamma   90.00
#
_symmetry.space_group_name_H-M   'P 1'
#
loop_
_entity.id
_entity.type
_entity.pdbx_description
1 polymer ?
#
loop_
_entity_poly.entity_id
_entity_poly.type
_entity_poly.pdbx_seq_one_letter_code
_entity_poly.pdbx_strand_id
1 'polypeptide(L)'
;MRTEPDRLTQTAGHAVAAAIRSINTNGLSDPAITPALEAALTLSELAMRCGATADDIRRAGGLPASAPDRTQAEPTPGTAHRCPAAHPDDPSPCDGPPVVTVLDRNNAGADGCEHHAARLLASLEGGRVYGLPHATDGAAIRVFKAADGIRPFCWLTGAPRTEPSQLSHRENRVA
;
A
#
# COMPACT_ATOMS: atom_id res chain seq x y z
N MET A 1 -14.29 35.16 19.68
CA MET A 1 -15.01 35.19 18.39
C MET A 1 -14.03 34.73 17.31
N ARG A 2 -14.31 33.63 16.59
CA ARG A 2 -13.49 33.24 15.43
C ARG A 2 -13.87 34.13 14.24
N THR A 3 -12.91 34.51 13.42
CA THR A 3 -13.15 35.35 12.25
C THR A 3 -13.87 34.55 11.16
N GLU A 4 -14.58 35.19 10.23
CA GLU A 4 -15.22 34.49 9.10
C GLU A 4 -14.27 33.58 8.29
N PRO A 5 -13.01 33.97 7.99
CA PRO A 5 -12.08 33.08 7.29
C PRO A 5 -11.71 31.81 8.10
N ASP A 6 -11.70 31.87 9.44
CA ASP A 6 -11.48 30.70 10.29
C ASP A 6 -12.62 29.68 10.18
N ARG A 7 -13.86 30.16 10.02
CA ARG A 7 -15.06 29.30 9.89
C ARG A 7 -15.10 28.58 8.55
N LEU A 8 -14.72 29.25 7.47
CA LEU A 8 -14.65 28.65 6.13
C LEU A 8 -13.59 27.55 6.06
N THR A 9 -12.40 27.81 6.61
CA THR A 9 -11.31 26.82 6.70
C THR A 9 -11.74 25.60 7.52
N GLN A 10 -12.42 25.81 8.64
CA GLN A 10 -12.94 24.72 9.48
C GLN A 10 -14.01 23.87 8.77
N THR A 11 -14.92 24.54 8.05
CA THR A 11 -16.00 23.87 7.32
C THR A 11 -15.47 23.03 6.17
N ALA A 12 -14.51 23.55 5.40
CA ALA A 12 -13.82 22.82 4.35
C ALA A 12 -13.08 21.59 4.91
N GLY A 13 -12.33 21.77 6.01
CA GLY A 13 -11.62 20.67 6.67
C GLY A 13 -12.54 19.53 7.13
N HIS A 14 -13.67 19.87 7.75
CA HIS A 14 -14.65 18.85 8.17
C HIS A 14 -15.31 18.13 6.98
N ALA A 15 -15.61 18.83 5.89
CA ALA A 15 -16.20 18.22 4.69
C ALA A 15 -15.24 17.21 4.05
N VAL A 16 -13.96 17.56 3.91
CA VAL A 16 -12.92 16.64 3.41
C VAL A 16 -12.78 15.42 4.33
N ALA A 17 -12.72 15.62 5.64
CA ALA A 17 -12.59 14.53 6.59
C ALA A 17 -13.82 13.60 6.58
N ALA A 18 -15.03 14.14 6.37
CA ALA A 18 -16.25 13.35 6.25
C ALA A 18 -16.26 12.49 4.97
N ALA A 19 -15.84 13.05 3.83
CA ALA A 19 -15.74 12.32 2.57
C ALA A 19 -14.73 11.16 2.67
N ILE A 20 -13.54 11.39 3.26
CA ILE A 20 -12.52 10.35 3.48
C ILE A 20 -13.07 9.23 4.38
N ARG A 21 -13.76 9.57 5.48
CA ARG A 21 -14.37 8.55 6.35
C ARG A 21 -15.40 7.70 5.60
N SER A 22 -16.26 8.32 4.78
CA SER A 22 -17.27 7.60 3.99
C SER A 22 -16.64 6.62 2.99
N ILE A 23 -15.55 7.03 2.33
CA ILE A 23 -14.80 6.16 1.41
C ILE A 23 -14.22 4.96 2.16
N ASN A 24 -13.63 5.18 3.34
CA ASN A 24 -13.02 4.11 4.13
C ASN A 24 -14.04 3.12 4.70
N THR A 25 -15.25 3.57 5.04
CA THR A 25 -16.28 2.69 5.61
C THR A 25 -17.12 1.98 4.56
N ASN A 26 -17.49 2.68 3.48
CA ASN A 26 -18.51 2.20 2.54
C ASN A 26 -17.92 1.87 1.15
N GLY A 27 -16.66 2.21 0.90
CA GLY A 27 -16.01 2.05 -0.40
C GLY A 27 -16.52 3.05 -1.45
N LEU A 28 -15.80 3.18 -2.56
CA LEU A 28 -16.07 4.18 -3.62
C LEU A 28 -17.42 4.02 -4.35
N SER A 29 -18.15 2.92 -4.10
CA SER A 29 -19.43 2.62 -4.75
C SER A 29 -20.65 3.20 -4.03
N ASP A 30 -20.47 3.88 -2.90
CA ASP A 30 -21.57 4.49 -2.15
C ASP A 30 -22.13 5.73 -2.91
N PRO A 31 -23.44 5.76 -3.24
CA PRO A 31 -24.06 6.85 -3.99
C PRO A 31 -24.02 8.20 -3.26
N ALA A 32 -23.75 8.21 -1.96
CA ALA A 32 -23.55 9.43 -1.17
C ALA A 32 -22.15 10.05 -1.33
N ILE A 33 -21.19 9.35 -1.94
CA ILE A 33 -19.80 9.82 -2.07
C ILE A 33 -19.68 10.98 -3.06
N THR A 34 -20.36 10.90 -4.20
CA THR A 34 -20.29 11.94 -5.24
C THR A 34 -20.69 13.31 -4.73
N PRO A 35 -21.87 13.51 -4.11
CA PRO A 35 -22.25 14.83 -3.59
C PRO A 35 -21.35 15.28 -2.43
N ALA A 36 -20.83 14.36 -1.61
CA ALA A 36 -19.92 14.69 -0.52
C ALA A 36 -18.55 15.20 -1.04
N LEU A 37 -18.05 14.62 -2.13
CA LEU A 37 -16.80 15.03 -2.76
C LEU A 37 -16.94 16.40 -3.45
N GLU A 38 -18.05 16.64 -4.16
CA GLU A 38 -18.33 17.93 -4.81
C GLU A 38 -18.45 19.07 -3.78
N ALA A 39 -19.14 18.82 -2.66
CA ALA A 39 -19.24 19.79 -1.57
C ALA A 39 -17.86 20.09 -0.94
N ALA A 40 -17.04 19.06 -0.74
CA ALA A 40 -15.69 19.21 -0.19
C ALA A 40 -14.76 20.01 -1.13
N LEU A 41 -14.84 19.78 -2.44
CA LEU A 41 -14.08 20.54 -3.44
C LEU A 41 -14.51 22.01 -3.48
N THR A 42 -15.82 22.27 -3.52
CA THR A 42 -16.37 23.63 -3.56
C THR A 42 -15.96 24.46 -2.34
N LEU A 43 -16.03 23.86 -1.14
CA LEU A 43 -15.63 24.52 0.10
C LEU A 43 -14.11 24.74 0.17
N SER A 44 -13.31 23.83 -0.38
CA SER A 44 -11.85 23.98 -0.44
C SER A 44 -11.44 25.13 -1.37
N GLU A 45 -12.07 25.25 -2.54
CA GLU A 45 -11.84 26.36 -3.46
C GLU A 45 -12.21 27.71 -2.85
N LEU A 46 -13.34 27.79 -2.15
CA LEU A 46 -13.76 29.01 -1.48
C LEU A 46 -12.79 29.40 -0.36
N ALA A 47 -12.35 28.44 0.46
CA ALA A 47 -11.36 28.68 1.51
C ALA A 47 -10.03 29.17 0.92
N MET A 48 -9.55 28.55 -0.18
CA MET A 48 -8.33 28.98 -0.86
C MET A 48 -8.43 30.40 -1.44
N ARG A 49 -9.61 30.79 -1.98
CA ARG A 49 -9.85 32.17 -2.44
C ARG A 49 -9.81 33.21 -1.30
N CYS A 50 -10.15 32.80 -0.08
CA CYS A 50 -10.02 33.62 1.13
C CYS A 50 -8.61 33.61 1.74
N GLY A 51 -7.64 32.95 1.10
CA GLY A 51 -6.24 32.92 1.53
C GLY A 51 -5.85 31.72 2.39
N ALA A 52 -6.72 30.73 2.58
CA ALA A 52 -6.35 29.48 3.25
C ALA A 52 -5.44 28.63 2.36
N THR A 53 -4.42 28.02 2.94
CA THR A 53 -3.60 27.02 2.25
C THR A 53 -4.23 25.62 2.38
N ALA A 54 -3.79 24.68 1.54
CA ALA A 54 -4.17 23.28 1.66
C ALA A 54 -3.79 22.69 3.04
N ASP A 55 -2.71 23.16 3.66
CA ASP A 55 -2.28 22.74 4.99
C ASP A 55 -3.21 23.30 6.09
N ASP A 56 -3.75 24.50 5.91
CA ASP A 56 -4.72 25.08 6.85
C ASP A 56 -6.03 24.29 6.83
N ILE A 57 -6.51 23.92 5.63
CA ILE A 57 -7.71 23.06 5.46
C ILE A 57 -7.47 21.66 6.05
N ARG A 58 -6.28 21.08 5.83
CA ARG A 58 -5.90 19.77 6.40
C ARG A 58 -5.92 19.79 7.93
N ARG A 59 -5.27 20.79 8.55
CA ARG A 59 -5.24 20.97 10.01
C ARG A 59 -6.64 21.16 10.59
N ALA A 60 -7.46 21.97 9.93
CA ALA A 60 -8.85 22.21 10.31
C ALA A 60 -9.72 20.94 10.31
N GLY A 61 -9.46 20.00 9.39
CA GLY A 61 -10.15 18.71 9.32
C GLY A 61 -9.71 17.68 10.37
N GLY A 62 -8.70 18.02 11.20
CA GLY A 62 -8.09 17.07 12.13
C GLY A 62 -7.38 15.91 11.41
N LEU A 63 -7.06 16.09 10.12
CA LEU A 63 -6.32 15.10 9.35
C LEU A 63 -4.85 15.24 9.74
N PRO A 64 -4.17 14.14 10.15
CA PRO A 64 -2.78 14.21 10.53
C PRO A 64 -1.94 14.74 9.36
N ALA A 65 -0.88 15.50 9.68
CA ALA A 65 -0.02 16.16 8.69
C ALA A 65 0.74 15.17 7.78
N SER A 66 0.67 13.87 8.09
CA SER A 66 1.22 12.75 7.33
C SER A 66 0.25 11.58 7.44
N ALA A 67 0.22 10.69 6.43
CA ALA A 67 -0.29 9.33 6.64
C ALA A 67 0.31 8.78 7.95
N PRO A 68 -0.44 8.04 8.78
CA PRO A 68 0.14 7.51 10.01
C PRO A 68 1.42 6.79 9.66
N ASP A 69 2.48 7.17 10.36
CA ASP A 69 3.71 6.39 10.43
C ASP A 69 3.28 4.95 10.73
N ARG A 70 3.45 4.04 9.76
CA ARG A 70 3.12 2.62 9.91
C ARG A 70 4.10 1.90 10.83
N THR A 71 4.89 2.65 11.60
CA THR A 71 5.66 2.12 12.70
C THR A 71 4.71 1.67 13.81
N GLN A 72 4.46 0.37 13.81
CA GLN A 72 4.03 -0.48 14.92
C GLN A 72 2.55 -0.43 15.29
N ALA A 73 1.75 -1.23 14.57
CA ALA A 73 0.75 -2.02 15.29
C ALA A 73 1.52 -3.07 16.11
N GLU A 74 1.46 -2.98 17.44
CA GLU A 74 1.85 -4.10 18.29
C GLU A 74 1.03 -5.34 17.87
N PRO A 75 1.65 -6.51 17.69
CA PRO A 75 0.93 -7.69 17.23
C PRO A 75 0.00 -8.17 18.35
N THR A 76 -1.30 -8.00 18.17
CA THR A 76 -2.30 -8.71 18.97
C THR A 76 -2.10 -10.22 18.77
N PRO A 77 -1.76 -11.00 19.81
CA PRO A 77 -1.59 -12.43 19.66
C PRO A 77 -2.98 -13.08 19.59
N GLY A 78 -3.39 -13.56 18.41
CA GLY A 78 -4.65 -14.29 18.30
C GLY A 78 -5.19 -14.54 16.89
N THR A 79 -4.77 -13.78 15.89
CA THR A 79 -5.02 -14.08 14.48
C THR A 79 -3.69 -14.06 13.77
N ALA A 80 -3.22 -15.22 13.26
CA ALA A 80 -2.04 -15.28 12.42
C ALA A 80 -2.34 -14.53 11.11
N HIS A 81 -2.18 -13.21 11.12
CA HIS A 81 -2.30 -12.39 9.94
C HIS A 81 -1.30 -12.94 8.93
N ARG A 82 -1.81 -13.44 7.81
CA ARG A 82 -1.01 -13.91 6.68
C ARG A 82 -0.04 -12.78 6.27
N CYS A 83 1.17 -13.14 5.85
CA CYS A 83 2.14 -12.16 5.36
C CYS A 83 1.50 -11.30 4.26
N PRO A 84 1.59 -9.96 4.32
CA PRO A 84 0.98 -9.11 3.29
C PRO A 84 1.52 -9.38 1.89
N ALA A 85 2.77 -9.83 1.78
CA ALA A 85 3.37 -10.25 0.51
C ALA A 85 3.02 -11.69 0.10
N ALA A 86 2.38 -12.50 0.95
CA ALA A 86 1.96 -13.84 0.56
C ALA A 86 0.73 -13.77 -0.35
N HIS A 87 0.83 -14.42 -1.51
CA HIS A 87 -0.35 -14.62 -2.35
C HIS A 87 -1.43 -15.41 -1.56
N PRO A 88 -2.73 -15.11 -1.74
CA PRO A 88 -3.81 -15.84 -1.07
C PRO A 88 -3.71 -17.36 -1.22
N ASP A 89 -3.32 -17.82 -2.41
CA ASP A 89 -3.18 -19.25 -2.73
C ASP A 89 -1.83 -19.87 -2.35
N ASP A 90 -0.86 -19.11 -1.83
CA ASP A 90 0.44 -19.67 -1.42
C ASP A 90 0.33 -20.28 -0.01
N PRO A 91 0.25 -21.60 0.20
CA PRO A 91 0.04 -22.17 1.53
C PRO A 91 1.29 -22.07 2.42
N SER A 92 2.44 -21.65 1.90
CA SER A 92 3.69 -21.70 2.65
C SER A 92 3.69 -20.77 3.88
N PRO A 93 4.29 -21.20 5.00
CA PRO A 93 4.43 -20.38 6.19
C PRO A 93 5.46 -19.26 5.97
N CYS A 94 5.38 -18.20 6.78
CA CYS A 94 6.41 -17.17 6.83
C CYS A 94 7.73 -17.74 7.40
N ASP A 95 8.86 -17.19 6.97
CA ASP A 95 10.19 -17.47 7.52
C ASP A 95 10.68 -16.41 8.51
N GLY A 96 9.87 -15.37 8.76
CA GLY A 96 10.22 -14.27 9.64
C GLY A 96 9.26 -13.09 9.55
N PRO A 97 9.60 -11.97 10.21
CA PRO A 97 8.85 -10.73 10.09
C PRO A 97 9.04 -10.08 8.70
N PRO A 98 8.20 -9.10 8.33
CA PRO A 98 8.46 -8.26 7.17
C PRO A 98 9.79 -7.53 7.28
N VAL A 99 10.61 -7.60 6.22
CA VAL A 99 11.93 -6.97 6.15
C VAL A 99 12.18 -6.25 4.83
N VAL A 100 11.29 -6.42 3.85
CA VAL A 100 11.36 -5.75 2.55
C VAL A 100 9.98 -5.29 2.09
N THR A 101 9.95 -4.30 1.21
CA THR A 101 8.77 -3.93 0.41
C THR A 101 9.00 -4.35 -1.03
N VAL A 102 8.05 -5.08 -1.60
CA VAL A 102 8.01 -5.39 -3.04
C VAL A 102 7.05 -4.44 -3.72
N LEU A 103 7.49 -3.79 -4.81
CA LEU A 103 6.70 -2.90 -5.64
C LEU A 103 6.52 -3.49 -7.03
N ASP A 104 5.33 -3.35 -7.60
CA ASP A 104 5.07 -3.63 -9.01
C ASP A 104 5.52 -2.47 -9.93
N ARG A 105 5.25 -2.61 -11.23
CA ARG A 105 5.54 -1.58 -12.24
C ARG A 105 4.82 -0.25 -11.96
N ASN A 106 3.67 -0.29 -11.32
CA ASN A 106 2.81 0.85 -11.00
C ASN A 106 3.05 1.45 -9.61
N ASN A 107 4.05 0.95 -8.88
CA ASN A 107 4.37 1.30 -7.49
C ASN A 107 3.31 0.89 -6.45
N ALA A 108 2.42 -0.06 -6.78
CA ALA A 108 1.66 -0.75 -5.75
C ALA A 108 2.57 -1.80 -5.08
N GLY A 109 2.44 -2.00 -3.77
CA GLY A 109 3.32 -2.93 -3.08
C GLY A 109 2.83 -3.44 -1.75
N ALA A 110 3.59 -4.42 -1.27
CA ALA A 110 3.36 -5.10 0.00
C ALA A 110 4.67 -5.32 0.74
N ASP A 111 4.63 -5.15 2.05
CA ASP A 111 5.72 -5.53 2.94
C ASP A 111 5.70 -7.04 3.15
N GLY A 112 6.88 -7.66 3.17
CA GLY A 112 7.00 -9.11 3.22
C GLY A 112 8.25 -9.59 3.92
N CYS A 113 8.17 -10.81 4.47
CA CYS A 113 9.35 -11.56 4.88
C CYS A 113 10.16 -11.98 3.65
N GLU A 114 11.42 -12.42 3.83
CA GLU A 114 12.29 -12.73 2.69
C GLU A 114 11.69 -13.82 1.79
N HIS A 115 11.08 -14.85 2.37
CA HIS A 115 10.45 -15.95 1.64
C HIS A 115 9.27 -15.51 0.76
N HIS A 116 8.24 -14.87 1.33
CA HIS A 116 7.06 -14.46 0.54
C HIS A 116 7.37 -13.30 -0.39
N ALA A 117 8.25 -12.37 -0.01
CA ALA A 117 8.69 -11.30 -0.89
C ALA A 117 9.43 -11.83 -2.13
N ALA A 118 10.27 -12.86 -1.99
CA ALA A 118 10.95 -13.46 -3.14
C ALA A 118 9.96 -14.13 -4.11
N ARG A 119 8.95 -14.82 -3.59
CA ARG A 119 7.90 -15.46 -4.38
C ARG A 119 6.98 -14.46 -5.07
N LEU A 120 6.60 -13.39 -4.37
CA LEU A 120 5.85 -12.28 -4.95
C LEU A 120 6.66 -11.61 -6.06
N LEU A 121 7.92 -11.24 -5.80
CA LEU A 121 8.80 -10.61 -6.78
C LEU A 121 8.97 -11.48 -8.03
N ALA A 122 9.17 -12.80 -7.87
CA ALA A 122 9.27 -13.74 -8.98
C ALA A 122 7.98 -13.84 -9.83
N SER A 123 6.83 -13.41 -9.31
CA SER A 123 5.54 -13.47 -9.99
C SER A 123 5.12 -12.13 -10.62
N LEU A 124 5.92 -11.07 -10.44
CA LEU A 124 5.64 -9.73 -10.95
C LEU A 124 6.49 -9.40 -12.18
N GLU A 125 5.84 -8.88 -13.22
CA GLU A 125 6.53 -8.32 -14.38
C GLU A 125 7.04 -6.89 -14.08
N GLY A 126 8.36 -6.71 -14.08
CA GLY A 126 9.00 -5.42 -13.74
C GLY A 126 8.95 -5.06 -12.25
N GLY A 127 8.83 -6.07 -11.37
CA GLY A 127 8.86 -5.88 -9.92
C GLY A 127 10.20 -5.34 -9.40
N ARG A 128 10.15 -4.61 -8.29
CA ARG A 128 11.31 -4.06 -7.57
C ARG A 128 11.21 -4.42 -6.09
N VAL A 129 12.34 -4.53 -5.41
CA VAL A 129 12.41 -4.82 -3.97
C VAL A 129 13.30 -3.82 -3.25
N TYR A 130 12.85 -3.38 -2.08
CA TYR A 130 13.54 -2.42 -1.22
C TYR A 130 13.60 -2.96 0.21
N GLY A 131 14.71 -2.73 0.91
CA GLY A 131 14.84 -3.10 2.32
C GLY A 131 14.07 -2.13 3.19
N LEU A 132 13.40 -2.63 4.23
CA LEU A 132 12.80 -1.78 5.24
C LEU A 132 13.89 -1.13 6.12
N PRO A 133 13.66 0.05 6.72
CA PRO A 133 14.69 0.76 7.50
C PRO A 133 15.24 -0.01 8.71
N HIS A 134 14.48 -0.97 9.23
CA HIS A 134 14.84 -1.79 10.40
C HIS A 134 15.33 -3.19 10.02
N ALA A 135 15.41 -3.51 8.72
CA ALA A 135 15.87 -4.81 8.26
C ALA A 135 17.40 -4.93 8.31
N THR A 136 17.89 -6.15 8.50
CA THR A 136 19.32 -6.44 8.36
C THR A 136 19.80 -6.09 6.96
N ASP A 137 20.97 -5.45 6.89
CA ASP A 137 21.61 -5.08 5.62
C ASP A 137 21.59 -6.22 4.59
N GLY A 138 21.32 -5.83 3.34
CA GLY A 138 21.25 -6.76 2.21
C GLY A 138 19.99 -7.63 2.14
N ALA A 139 18.96 -7.41 2.97
CA ALA A 139 17.69 -8.13 2.86
C ALA A 139 17.10 -8.07 1.44
N ALA A 140 17.03 -6.88 0.83
CA ALA A 140 16.57 -6.72 -0.55
C ALA A 140 17.42 -7.50 -1.57
N ILE A 141 18.74 -7.56 -1.37
CA ILE A 141 19.66 -8.31 -2.25
C ILE A 141 19.41 -9.82 -2.11
N ARG A 142 19.22 -10.33 -0.89
CA ARG A 142 18.90 -11.75 -0.66
C ARG A 142 17.59 -12.13 -1.34
N VAL A 143 16.55 -11.31 -1.16
CA VAL A 143 15.24 -11.49 -1.81
C VAL A 143 15.35 -11.47 -3.32
N PHE A 144 16.05 -10.47 -3.89
CA PHE A 144 16.26 -10.37 -5.33
C PHE A 144 16.98 -11.61 -5.91
N LYS A 145 18.04 -12.06 -5.24
CA LYS A 145 18.79 -13.27 -5.64
C LYS A 145 17.97 -14.55 -5.50
N ALA A 146 17.12 -14.64 -4.48
CA ALA A 146 16.22 -15.77 -4.30
C ALA A 146 15.15 -15.81 -5.41
N ALA A 147 14.52 -14.68 -5.71
CA ALA A 147 13.49 -14.55 -6.74
C ALA A 147 13.97 -15.02 -8.13
N ASP A 148 15.23 -14.77 -8.47
CA ASP A 148 15.85 -15.21 -9.73
C ASP A 148 15.71 -16.72 -10.02
N GLY A 149 15.72 -17.55 -8.97
CA GLY A 149 15.60 -19.00 -9.07
C GLY A 149 14.18 -19.53 -8.83
N ILE A 150 13.22 -18.66 -8.53
CA ILE A 150 11.84 -19.04 -8.26
C ILE A 150 11.04 -18.89 -9.54
N ARG A 151 10.24 -19.89 -9.89
CA ARG A 151 9.30 -19.78 -11.00
C ARG A 151 8.11 -18.90 -10.60
N PRO A 152 7.54 -18.10 -11.50
CA PRO A 152 6.29 -17.38 -11.26
C PRO A 152 5.19 -18.31 -10.74
N PHE A 153 4.39 -17.82 -9.80
CA PHE A 153 3.28 -18.54 -9.18
C PHE A 153 3.72 -19.95 -8.71
N CYS A 154 4.80 -20.02 -7.92
CA CYS A 154 5.44 -21.29 -7.53
C CYS A 154 4.54 -22.22 -6.70
N TRP A 155 3.42 -21.72 -6.16
CA TRP A 155 2.39 -22.50 -5.48
C TRP A 155 1.48 -23.28 -6.46
N LEU A 156 1.46 -22.93 -7.75
CA LEU A 156 0.73 -23.67 -8.78
C LEU A 156 1.57 -24.89 -9.25
N THR A 157 1.30 -26.05 -8.67
CA THR A 157 2.03 -27.30 -8.96
C THR A 157 1.39 -28.18 -10.04
N GLY A 158 0.10 -27.95 -10.36
CA GLY A 158 -0.67 -28.83 -11.25
C GLY A 158 -0.66 -28.48 -12.74
N ALA A 159 -0.10 -27.34 -13.14
CA ALA A 159 -0.11 -26.87 -14.52
C ALA A 159 1.25 -27.11 -15.20
N PRO A 160 1.28 -27.65 -16.45
CA PRO A 160 2.50 -27.71 -17.24
C PRO A 160 3.13 -26.32 -17.43
N ARG A 161 4.47 -26.27 -17.41
CA ARG A 161 5.29 -25.07 -17.60
C ARG A 161 6.00 -25.19 -18.95
N THR A 162 5.38 -24.69 -20.01
CA THR A 162 5.87 -24.82 -21.39
C THR A 162 6.33 -23.50 -21.99
N GLU A 163 5.90 -22.38 -21.42
CA GLU A 163 6.22 -21.04 -21.91
C GLU A 163 7.33 -20.37 -21.07
N PRO A 164 8.19 -19.52 -21.67
CA PRO A 164 9.22 -18.77 -20.95
C PRO A 164 8.68 -17.96 -19.76
N SER A 165 7.47 -17.41 -19.87
CA SER A 165 6.80 -16.65 -18.80
C SER A 165 6.41 -17.50 -17.59
N GLN A 166 6.50 -18.82 -17.68
CA GLN A 166 6.18 -19.76 -16.60
C GLN A 166 7.44 -20.30 -15.91
N LEU A 167 8.61 -20.02 -16.48
CA LEU A 167 9.92 -20.42 -15.98
C LEU A 167 10.55 -19.30 -15.15
N SER A 168 11.49 -19.67 -14.28
CA SER A 168 12.30 -18.69 -13.56
C SER A 168 13.23 -17.94 -14.52
N HIS A 169 13.67 -16.75 -14.13
CA HIS A 169 14.67 -16.01 -14.91
C HIS A 169 15.96 -16.81 -15.09
N ARG A 170 16.36 -17.59 -14.08
CA ARG A 170 17.52 -18.48 -14.18
C ARG A 170 17.34 -19.55 -15.26
N GLU A 171 16.20 -20.21 -15.30
CA GLU A 171 15.91 -21.23 -16.32
C GLU A 171 15.91 -20.63 -17.72
N ASN A 172 15.30 -19.45 -17.89
CA ASN A 172 15.26 -18.75 -19.18
C ASN A 172 16.65 -18.32 -19.69
N ARG A 173 17.65 -18.16 -18.82
CA ARG A 173 19.03 -17.81 -19.25
C ARG A 173 19.85 -19.01 -19.71
N VAL A 174 19.45 -20.23 -19.34
CA VAL A 174 20.18 -21.47 -19.66
C VAL A 174 19.50 -22.31 -20.74
N ALA A 175 18.28 -21.92 -21.16
CA ALA A 175 17.53 -22.50 -22.26
C ALA A 175 17.96 -21.89 -23.61
#